data_AF-A0A432XJL0-F1
#
_entry.id   AF-A0A432XJL0-F1
#
_cell.length_a   1.000
_cell.length_b   1.000
_cell.length_c   1.000
_cell.angle_alpha   90.00
_cell.angle_beta   90.00
_cell.angle_gamma   90.00
#
_symmetry.space_group_name_H-M   'P 1'
#
loop_
_entity.id
_entity.type
_entity.pdbx_description
1 polymer ?
#
loop_
_entity_poly.entity_id
_entity_poly.type
_entity_poly.pdbx_seq_one_letter_code
_entity_poly.pdbx_strand_id
1 'polypeptide(L)'
;MSDEEREFLAMQLEQDLLKLYGSPILTIEQLQRVLNYRSVAAVKQAIQRQTLPVHIFELPNRRGRFALVRDVCKFLASQACARED
;
A
#
# COMPACT_ATOMS: atom_id res chain seq x y z
N MET A 1 18.01 -6.65 -9.15
CA MET A 1 18.18 -5.75 -7.97
C MET A 1 18.59 -6.51 -6.71
N SER A 2 19.53 -5.98 -5.91
CA SER A 2 19.93 -6.49 -4.59
C SER A 2 18.88 -6.19 -3.50
N ASP A 3 18.85 -6.96 -2.40
CA ASP A 3 17.91 -6.73 -1.29
C ASP A 3 18.02 -5.30 -0.70
N GLU A 4 19.20 -4.71 -0.72
CA GLU A 4 19.45 -3.33 -0.27
C GLU A 4 18.73 -2.29 -1.15
N GLU A 5 18.69 -2.49 -2.47
CA GLU A 5 18.01 -1.58 -3.41
C GLU A 5 16.50 -1.62 -3.21
N ARG A 6 15.95 -2.81 -2.92
CA ARG A 6 14.54 -3.00 -2.58
C ARG A 6 14.17 -2.25 -1.31
N GLU A 7 14.98 -2.37 -0.25
CA GLU A 7 14.73 -1.69 1.01
C GLU A 7 14.87 -0.17 0.85
N PHE A 8 15.88 0.29 0.10
CA PHE A 8 16.05 1.72 -0.19
C PHE A 8 14.84 2.30 -0.93
N LEU A 9 14.34 1.60 -1.96
CA LEU A 9 13.15 2.00 -2.69
C LEU A 9 11.91 2.03 -1.79
N ALA A 10 11.73 1.02 -0.93
CA ALA A 10 10.64 0.98 0.02
C ALA A 10 10.68 2.17 1.00
N MET A 11 11.86 2.50 1.53
CA MET A 11 12.07 3.65 2.42
C MET A 11 11.77 4.97 1.71
N GLN A 12 12.23 5.13 0.46
CA GLN A 12 11.97 6.34 -0.31
C GLN A 12 10.47 6.55 -0.56
N LEU A 13 9.77 5.50 -1.00
CA LEU A 13 8.32 5.54 -1.18
C LEU A 13 7.58 5.83 0.14
N GLU A 14 8.03 5.24 1.25
CA GLU A 14 7.44 5.49 2.57
C GLU A 14 7.57 6.96 2.97
N GLN A 15 8.74 7.57 2.80
CA GLN A 15 8.94 9.00 3.07
C GLN A 15 8.04 9.88 2.21
N ASP A 16 7.89 9.57 0.92
CA ASP A 16 7.07 10.34 0.00
C ASP A 16 5.58 10.23 0.33
N LEU A 17 5.09 9.03 0.63
CA LEU A 17 3.69 8.81 1.03
C LEU A 17 3.38 9.43 2.40
N LEU A 18 4.33 9.38 3.35
CA LEU A 18 4.19 10.05 4.65
C LEU A 18 4.11 11.57 4.48
N LYS A 19 4.91 12.17 3.60
CA LYS A 19 4.82 13.61 3.27
C LYS A 19 3.50 13.95 2.59
N LEU A 20 3.02 13.09 1.69
CA LEU A 20 1.81 13.32 0.91
C LEU A 20 0.52 13.22 1.75
N TYR A 21 0.44 12.23 2.64
CA TYR A 21 -0.77 11.93 3.40
C TYR A 21 -0.71 12.31 4.88
N GLY A 22 0.46 12.65 5.41
CA GLY A 22 0.66 13.10 6.79
C GLY A 22 0.37 12.02 7.85
N SER A 23 0.22 10.76 7.45
CA SER A 23 -0.13 9.65 8.35
C SER A 23 0.56 8.36 7.92
N PRO A 24 1.02 7.52 8.88
CA PRO A 24 1.52 6.18 8.58
C PRO A 24 0.42 5.19 8.22
N ILE A 25 -0.85 5.62 8.24
CA ILE A 25 -2.02 4.79 7.94
C ILE A 25 -2.71 5.31 6.68
N LEU A 26 -2.98 4.40 5.74
CA LEU A 26 -3.73 4.66 4.53
C LEU A 26 -5.19 4.23 4.66
N THR A 27 -6.12 5.08 4.25
CA THR A 27 -7.54 4.74 4.06
C THR A 27 -7.77 4.05 2.72
N ILE A 28 -8.97 3.53 2.48
CA ILE A 28 -9.35 2.91 1.20
C ILE A 28 -9.22 3.91 0.03
N GLU A 29 -9.58 5.18 0.25
CA GLU A 29 -9.46 6.25 -0.75
C GLU A 29 -8.00 6.54 -1.09
N GLN A 30 -7.10 6.49 -0.10
CA GLN A 30 -5.68 6.66 -0.33
C GLN A 30 -5.08 5.42 -1.01
N LEU A 31 -5.47 4.22 -0.59
CA LEU A 31 -5.07 2.96 -1.24
C LEU A 31 -5.46 2.91 -2.71
N GLN A 32 -6.64 3.46 -3.08
CA GLN A 32 -7.03 3.58 -4.48
C GLN A 32 -6.00 4.36 -5.29
N ARG A 33 -5.47 5.46 -4.74
CA ARG A 33 -4.47 6.29 -5.41
C ARG A 33 -3.09 5.62 -5.41
N VAL A 34 -2.65 5.11 -4.26
CA VAL A 34 -1.32 4.52 -4.09
C VAL A 34 -1.15 3.25 -4.93
N LEU A 35 -2.15 2.37 -4.92
CA LEU A 35 -2.13 1.12 -5.69
C LEU A 35 -2.69 1.29 -7.12
N ASN A 36 -3.00 2.52 -7.51
CA ASN A 36 -3.53 2.88 -8.83
C ASN A 36 -4.75 2.05 -9.29
N TYR A 37 -5.70 1.82 -8.38
CA TYR A 37 -6.97 1.19 -8.74
C TYR A 37 -7.86 2.18 -9.49
N ARG A 38 -8.66 1.67 -10.44
CA ARG A 38 -9.61 2.48 -11.22
C ARG A 38 -10.59 3.27 -10.35
N SER A 39 -11.00 2.74 -9.20
CA SER A 39 -11.94 3.39 -8.29
C SER A 39 -11.86 2.82 -6.87
N VAL A 40 -12.43 3.55 -5.91
CA VAL A 40 -12.57 3.08 -4.52
C VAL A 40 -13.44 1.81 -4.46
N ALA A 41 -14.43 1.68 -5.34
CA ALA A 41 -15.25 0.48 -5.43
C ALA A 41 -14.43 -0.74 -5.87
N ALA A 42 -13.46 -0.57 -6.78
CA ALA A 42 -12.56 -1.64 -7.19
C ALA A 42 -11.68 -2.11 -6.02
N VAL A 43 -11.19 -1.20 -5.18
CA VAL A 43 -10.46 -1.55 -3.94
C VAL A 43 -11.36 -2.33 -2.99
N LYS A 44 -12.58 -1.86 -2.73
CA LYS A 44 -13.56 -2.58 -1.89
C LYS A 44 -13.87 -3.98 -2.42
N GLN A 45 -14.00 -4.13 -3.73
CA GLN A 45 -14.22 -5.42 -4.36
C GLN A 45 -13.01 -6.35 -4.21
N ALA A 46 -11.78 -5.85 -4.37
CA ALA A 46 -10.56 -6.63 -4.12
C ALA A 46 -10.45 -7.07 -2.65
N ILE A 47 -10.81 -6.20 -1.70
CA ILE A 47 -10.91 -6.52 -0.28
C ILE A 47 -11.93 -7.64 -0.03
N GLN A 48 -13.14 -7.52 -0.61
CA GLN A 48 -14.20 -8.51 -0.44
C GLN A 48 -13.81 -9.87 -1.04
N ARG A 49 -13.09 -9.87 -2.16
CA ARG A 49 -12.58 -11.07 -2.82
C ARG A 49 -11.29 -11.60 -2.20
N GLN A 50 -10.74 -10.94 -1.18
CA GLN A 50 -9.46 -11.28 -0.56
C GLN A 50 -8.29 -11.32 -1.57
N THR A 51 -8.37 -10.51 -2.63
CA THR A 51 -7.35 -10.42 -3.68
C THR A 51 -6.50 -9.15 -3.56
N LEU A 52 -6.68 -8.37 -2.48
CA LEU A 52 -5.83 -7.21 -2.25
C LEU A 52 -4.43 -7.69 -1.85
N PRO A 53 -3.37 -7.21 -2.51
CA PRO A 53 -2.03 -7.81 -2.33
C PRO A 53 -1.30 -7.31 -1.07
N VAL A 54 -1.91 -6.40 -0.31
CA VAL A 54 -1.32 -5.81 0.90
C VAL A 54 -2.19 -6.14 2.10
N HIS A 55 -1.55 -6.25 3.27
CA HIS A 55 -2.27 -6.46 4.52
C HIS A 55 -3.17 -5.27 4.85
N ILE A 56 -4.38 -5.56 5.32
CA ILE A 56 -5.36 -4.58 5.79
C ILE A 56 -5.91 -4.99 7.14
N PHE A 57 -6.20 -4.00 7.95
CA PHE A 57 -6.74 -4.18 9.30
C PHE A 57 -7.88 -3.20 9.58
N GLU A 58 -8.61 -3.51 10.63
CA GLU A 58 -9.69 -2.69 11.16
C GLU A 58 -9.23 -2.11 12.51
N LEU A 59 -9.71 -0.91 12.83
CA LEU A 59 -9.42 -0.28 14.11
C LEU A 59 -10.66 -0.39 15.01
N PRO A 60 -10.50 -0.71 16.30
CA PRO A 60 -11.63 -0.78 17.21
C PRO A 60 -12.36 0.56 17.25
N ASN A 61 -13.69 0.52 17.19
CA ASN A 61 -14.58 1.69 17.21
C ASN A 61 -14.37 2.69 16.05
N ARG A 62 -13.71 2.29 14.96
CA ARG A 62 -13.55 3.12 13.76
C ARG A 62 -13.95 2.34 12.52
N ARG A 63 -14.99 2.83 11.84
CA ARG A 63 -15.47 2.23 10.60
C ARG A 63 -14.43 2.38 9.49
N GLY A 64 -14.17 1.29 8.77
CA GLY A 64 -13.30 1.28 7.59
C GLY A 64 -12.20 0.22 7.68
N ARG A 65 -11.43 0.11 6.61
CA ARG A 65 -10.21 -0.70 6.56
C ARG A 65 -9.02 0.18 6.27
N PHE A 66 -7.88 -0.23 6.82
CA PHE A 66 -6.65 0.55 6.82
C PHE A 66 -5.47 -0.33 6.43
N ALA A 67 -4.44 0.28 5.87
CA ALA A 67 -3.15 -0.36 5.64
C ALA A 67 -2.04 0.53 6.19
N LEU A 68 -0.91 -0.07 6.59
CA LEU A 68 0.28 0.70 6.92
C LEU A 68 0.98 1.15 5.64
N VAL A 69 1.45 2.39 5.62
CA VAL A 69 2.25 2.92 4.50
C VAL A 69 3.46 2.02 4.25
N ARG A 70 4.17 1.62 5.31
CA ARG A 70 5.34 0.73 5.25
C ARG A 70 5.05 -0.58 4.52
N ASP A 71 3.92 -1.23 4.81
CA ASP A 71 3.57 -2.52 4.21
C ASP A 71 3.27 -2.37 2.72
N VAL A 72 2.58 -1.29 2.35
CA VAL A 72 2.30 -0.97 0.96
C VAL A 72 3.59 -0.66 0.19
N CYS A 73 4.50 0.13 0.76
CA CYS A 73 5.77 0.47 0.12
C CYS A 73 6.68 -0.76 -0.07
N LYS A 74 6.77 -1.62 0.95
CA LYS A 74 7.52 -2.89 0.84
C LYS A 74 6.97 -3.78 -0.28
N PHE A 75 5.64 -3.87 -0.37
CA PHE A 75 5.00 -4.62 -1.45
C PHE A 75 5.33 -4.01 -2.81
N LEU A 76 5.15 -2.70 -2.99
CA LEU A 76 5.44 -2.02 -4.26
C LEU A 76 6.90 -2.18 -4.68
N ALA A 77 7.85 -2.02 -3.75
CA ALA A 77 9.27 -2.22 -4.02
C ALA A 77 9.55 -3.68 -4.42
N SER A 78 8.95 -4.66 -3.74
CA SER A 78 9.10 -6.08 -4.11
C SER A 78 8.59 -6.38 -5.53
N GLN A 79 7.46 -5.78 -5.92
CA GLN A 79 6.89 -5.97 -7.25
C GLN A 79 7.69 -5.27 -8.34
N ALA A 80 8.28 -4.10 -8.05
CA ALA A 80 9.14 -3.40 -8.99
C ALA A 80 10.41 -4.21 -9.28
N CYS A 81 11.03 -4.77 -8.24
CA CYS A 81 12.23 -5.60 -8.38
C CYS A 81 11.95 -6.97 -9.04
N ALA A 82 10.73 -7.50 -8.91
CA ALA A 82 10.36 -8.80 -9.49
C ALA A 82 10.09 -8.75 -11.01
N ARG A 83 10.05 -7.57 -11.64
CA ARG A 83 9.76 -7.41 -13.09
C ARG A 83 11.01 -7.49 -13.99
N GLU A 84 12.16 -7.91 -13.46
CA GLU A 84 13.42 -8.06 -14.20
C GLU A 84 13.69 -9.47 -14.72
N ASP A 85 12.76 -10.42 -14.59
CA ASP A 85 12.87 -11.78 -15.15
C ASP A 85 11.93 -12.01 -16.36
#